data_AF-A0A2E7NAH5-F1
#
_entry.id   AF-A0A2E7NAH5-F1
#
_cell.length_a   1.000
_cell.length_b   1.000
_cell.length_c   1.000
_cell.angle_alpha   90.00
_cell.angle_beta   90.00
_cell.angle_gamma   90.00
#
_symmetry.space_group_name_H-M   'P 1'
#
loop_
_entity.id
_entity.type
_entity.pdbx_description
1 polymer ?
#
loop_
_entity_poly.entity_id
_entity_poly.type
_entity_poly.pdbx_seq_one_letter_code
_entity_poly.pdbx_strand_id
1 'polypeptide(L)'
;MKKNKREFISIYFEDGSADGRRKRDLTIAFDNGSSLYKKCRNLGSARIKEIIGIYSYKKLTENARKADRPLSNFIKHILKKKLGINE
;
A
#
# COMPACT_ATOMS: atom_id res chain seq x y z
N MET A 1 10.37 17.28 20.77
CA MET A 1 10.25 16.70 19.41
C MET A 1 8.81 16.25 19.18
N LYS A 2 8.05 16.94 18.31
CA LYS A 2 6.70 16.47 17.92
C LYS A 2 6.87 15.14 17.20
N LYS A 3 6.32 14.05 17.75
CA LYS A 3 6.22 12.77 17.02
C LYS A 3 5.44 13.06 15.73
N ASN A 4 6.10 12.94 14.57
CA ASN A 4 5.42 13.02 13.28
C ASN A 4 4.35 11.93 13.26
N LYS A 5 3.09 12.33 13.41
CA LYS A 5 1.94 11.41 13.46
C LYS A 5 1.80 10.79 12.08
N ARG A 6 2.09 9.49 11.96
CA ARG A 6 1.89 8.78 10.70
C ARG A 6 0.42 8.43 10.53
N GLU A 7 -0.04 8.47 9.29
CA GLU A 7 -1.38 8.04 8.91
C GLU A 7 -1.29 6.66 8.26
N PHE A 8 -2.28 5.79 8.48
CA PHE A 8 -2.19 4.38 8.07
C PHE A 8 -3.41 3.98 7.24
N ILE A 9 -3.17 3.13 6.24
CA ILE A 9 -4.21 2.47 5.44
C ILE A 9 -3.89 0.98 5.37
N SER A 10 -4.86 0.12 5.69
CA SER A 10 -4.75 -1.32 5.50
C SER A 10 -5.41 -1.75 4.20
N ILE A 11 -4.70 -2.57 3.42
CA ILE A 11 -5.18 -3.17 2.17
C ILE A 11 -5.32 -4.66 2.38
N TYR A 12 -6.51 -5.20 2.10
CA TYR A 12 -6.86 -6.59 2.36
C TYR A 12 -6.66 -7.48 1.12
N PHE A 13 -5.93 -8.57 1.29
CA PHE A 13 -5.63 -9.62 0.32
C PHE A 13 -6.11 -10.97 0.86
N GLU A 14 -6.91 -11.69 0.08
CA GLU A 14 -7.50 -12.96 0.51
C GLU A 14 -6.47 -14.09 0.63
N ASP A 15 -5.45 -14.05 -0.23
CA ASP A 15 -4.30 -14.96 -0.25
C ASP A 15 -3.17 -14.53 0.71
N GLY A 16 -3.39 -13.48 1.50
CA GLY A 16 -2.44 -12.99 2.49
C GLY A 16 -2.13 -14.02 3.56
N SER A 17 -0.92 -14.55 3.53
CA SER A 17 -0.34 -15.45 4.53
C SER A 17 1.08 -14.99 4.85
N ALA A 18 1.34 -14.73 6.12
CA ALA A 18 2.67 -14.37 6.62
C ALA A 18 3.03 -15.35 7.74
N ASP A 19 4.14 -16.06 7.58
CA ASP A 19 4.69 -16.95 8.62
C ASP A 19 3.69 -18.01 9.12
N GLY A 20 3.00 -18.68 8.18
CA GLY A 20 1.97 -19.68 8.50
C GLY A 20 0.67 -19.13 9.11
N ARG A 21 0.60 -17.83 9.43
CA ARG A 21 -0.60 -17.15 9.93
C ARG A 21 -1.31 -16.42 8.79
N ARG A 22 -2.64 -16.47 8.79
CA ARG A 22 -3.50 -15.72 7.85
C ARG A 22 -3.40 -14.22 8.14
N LYS A 23 -2.34 -13.56 7.65
CA LYS A 23 -2.24 -12.10 7.65
C LYS A 23 -2.81 -11.58 6.34
N ARG A 24 -4.12 -11.31 6.38
CA ARG A 24 -4.90 -10.90 5.21
C ARG A 24 -4.77 -9.42 4.88
N ASP A 25 -4.00 -8.64 5.64
CA ASP A 25 -3.87 -7.20 5.42
C ASP A 25 -2.42 -6.72 5.35
N LEU A 26 -2.22 -5.73 4.50
CA LEU A 26 -0.98 -4.97 4.36
C LEU A 26 -1.22 -3.53 4.79
N THR A 27 -0.64 -3.13 5.91
CA THR A 27 -0.68 -1.76 6.39
C THR A 27 0.39 -0.90 5.73
N ILE A 28 -0.02 0.21 5.13
CA ILE A 28 0.85 1.23 4.56
C ILE A 28 0.82 2.46 5.47
N ALA A 29 2.00 2.92 5.88
CA ALA A 29 2.17 4.12 6.67
C ALA A 29 2.47 5.31 5.75
N PHE A 30 1.86 6.47 5.97
CA PHE A 30 2.03 7.71 5.24
C PHE A 30 2.51 8.82 6.20
N ASP A 31 3.20 9.80 5.64
CA ASP A 31 3.54 11.02 6.37
C ASP A 31 2.29 11.86 6.62
N ASN A 32 2.30 12.61 7.73
CA ASN A 32 1.16 13.43 8.13
C ASN A 32 0.78 14.43 7.03
N GLY A 33 -0.48 14.42 6.60
CA GLY A 33 -0.97 15.38 5.61
C GLY A 33 -0.60 15.06 4.16
N SER A 34 0.01 13.89 3.90
CA SER A 34 0.36 13.43 2.55
C SER A 34 -0.84 13.51 1.60
N SER A 35 -0.62 14.08 0.42
CA SER A 35 -1.67 14.20 -0.60
C SER A 35 -2.10 12.81 -1.11
N LEU A 36 -1.13 11.88 -1.19
CA LEU A 36 -1.37 10.48 -1.46
C LEU A 36 -2.26 9.83 -0.40
N TYR A 37 -2.00 10.06 0.89
CA TYR A 37 -2.87 9.53 1.94
C TYR A 37 -4.30 10.06 1.79
N LYS A 38 -4.48 11.37 1.58
CA LYS A 38 -5.82 11.97 1.43
C LYS A 38 -6.60 11.35 0.26
N LYS A 39 -5.94 11.13 -0.89
CA LYS A 39 -6.58 10.42 -2.01
C LYS A 39 -6.88 8.97 -1.64
N CYS A 40 -5.91 8.23 -1.12
CA CYS A 40 -6.05 6.82 -0.79
C CYS A 40 -7.06 6.56 0.33
N ARG A 41 -7.22 7.45 1.31
CA ARG A 41 -8.18 7.30 2.41
C ARG A 41 -9.63 7.23 1.90
N ASN A 42 -9.92 7.97 0.83
CA ASN A 42 -11.23 7.95 0.18
C ASN A 42 -11.39 6.73 -0.76
N LEU A 43 -10.29 6.05 -1.10
CA LEU A 43 -10.26 4.88 -1.96
C LEU A 43 -10.18 3.65 -1.04
N GLY A 44 -11.31 2.99 -0.77
CA GLY A 44 -11.31 1.77 0.04
C GLY A 44 -10.35 0.69 -0.51
N SER A 45 -10.03 -0.32 0.31
CA SER A 45 -9.08 -1.39 -0.03
C SER A 45 -9.31 -2.02 -1.42
N ALA A 46 -10.56 -2.29 -1.79
CA ALA A 46 -10.90 -2.83 -3.11
C ALA A 46 -10.45 -1.89 -4.24
N ARG A 47 -10.75 -0.59 -4.11
CA ARG A 47 -10.38 0.41 -5.11
C ARG A 47 -8.88 0.61 -5.22
N ILE A 48 -8.16 0.54 -4.10
CA ILE A 48 -6.70 0.57 -4.10
C ILE A 48 -6.15 -0.63 -4.89
N LYS A 49 -6.69 -1.84 -4.69
CA LYS A 49 -6.29 -3.05 -5.45
C LYS A 49 -6.54 -2.91 -6.94
N GLU A 50 -7.66 -2.32 -7.34
CA GLU A 50 -7.96 -2.02 -8.75
C GLU A 50 -6.93 -1.06 -9.36
N ILE A 51 -6.58 0.02 -8.65
CA ILE A 51 -5.63 1.02 -9.15
C ILE A 51 -4.23 0.43 -9.31
N ILE A 52 -3.78 -0.39 -8.35
CA ILE A 52 -2.47 -1.05 -8.46
C ILE A 52 -2.47 -2.22 -9.44
N GLY A 53 -3.65 -2.76 -9.79
CA GLY A 53 -3.80 -3.90 -10.70
C GLY A 53 -3.28 -5.22 -10.13
N ILE A 54 -3.19 -5.35 -8.80
CA ILE A 54 -2.63 -6.51 -8.11
C ILE A 54 -3.59 -6.91 -7.00
N TYR A 55 -4.15 -8.11 -7.14
CA TYR A 55 -5.16 -8.66 -6.23
C TYR A 55 -4.62 -9.76 -5.30
N SER A 56 -3.39 -10.21 -5.55
CA SER A 56 -2.71 -11.26 -4.79
C SER A 56 -1.55 -10.67 -4.00
N TYR A 57 -1.50 -10.97 -2.70
CA TYR A 57 -0.39 -10.62 -1.83
C TYR A 57 0.92 -11.27 -2.29
N LYS A 58 0.86 -12.53 -2.74
CA LYS A 58 2.02 -13.23 -3.29
C LYS A 58 2.58 -12.51 -4.50
N LYS A 59 1.73 -12.19 -5.49
CA LYS A 59 2.13 -11.47 -6.70
C LYS A 59 2.68 -10.08 -6.39
N LEU A 60 2.07 -9.38 -5.43
CA LEU A 60 2.56 -8.10 -4.94
C LEU A 60 3.99 -8.21 -4.37
N THR A 61 4.23 -9.22 -3.54
CA THR A 61 5.52 -9.47 -2.89
C THR A 61 6.59 -9.82 -3.92
N GLU A 62 6.27 -10.68 -4.90
CA GLU A 62 7.19 -11.00 -5.99
C GLU A 62 7.56 -9.76 -6.81
N ASN A 63 6.57 -8.92 -7.14
CA ASN A 63 6.80 -7.69 -7.90
C ASN A 63 7.63 -6.67 -7.11
N ALA A 64 7.35 -6.50 -5.82
CA ALA A 64 8.11 -5.60 -4.95
C ALA A 64 9.57 -6.06 -4.81
N ARG A 65 9.81 -7.38 -4.68
CA ARG A 65 11.15 -7.97 -4.66
C ARG A 65 11.90 -7.77 -5.98
N LYS A 66 11.23 -7.98 -7.13
CA LYS A 66 11.83 -7.73 -8.45
C LYS A 66 12.19 -6.25 -8.66
N ALA A 67 11.44 -5.34 -8.05
CA ALA A 67 11.69 -3.91 -8.10
C ALA A 67 12.67 -3.41 -7.02
N ASP A 68 13.26 -4.31 -6.23
CA ASP A 68 14.14 -4.03 -5.08
C ASP A 68 13.55 -2.98 -4.11
N ARG A 69 12.25 -3.12 -3.79
CA ARG A 69 11.52 -2.16 -2.96
C ARG A 69 10.72 -2.84 -1.85
N PRO A 70 10.63 -2.23 -0.65
CA PRO A 70 9.68 -2.66 0.36
C PRO A 70 8.23 -2.58 -0.16
N LEU A 71 7.38 -3.53 0.22
CA LEU A 71 5.96 -3.60 -0.18
C LEU A 71 5.22 -2.27 -0.08
N SER A 72 5.34 -1.59 1.07
CA SER A 72 4.73 -0.28 1.31
C SER A 72 5.21 0.78 0.30
N ASN A 73 6.51 0.82 0.02
CA ASN A 73 7.08 1.79 -0.92
C ASN A 73 6.73 1.45 -2.38
N PHE A 74 6.67 0.15 -2.71
CA PHE A 74 6.26 -0.32 -4.02
C PHE A 74 4.81 0.09 -4.32
N ILE A 75 3.87 -0.14 -3.40
CA ILE A 75 2.48 0.29 -3.57
C ILE A 75 2.38 1.81 -3.68
N LYS A 76 3.04 2.56 -2.78
CA LYS A 76 3.04 4.03 -2.85
C LYS A 76 3.54 4.52 -4.20
N HIS A 77 4.60 3.93 -4.74
CA HIS A 77 5.14 4.29 -6.05
C HIS A 77 4.11 4.08 -7.17
N ILE A 78 3.42 2.94 -7.19
CA ILE A 78 2.37 2.67 -8.18
C ILE A 78 1.21 3.66 -8.03
N LEU A 79 0.74 3.88 -6.80
CA LEU A 79 -0.37 4.79 -6.51
C LEU A 79 -0.03 6.22 -6.91
N LYS A 80 1.17 6.71 -6.61
CA LYS A 80 1.65 8.03 -7.05
C LYS A 80 1.59 8.16 -8.58
N LYS A 81 2.13 7.16 -9.29
CA LYS A 81 2.14 7.14 -10.76
C LYS A 81 0.73 7.11 -11.36
N LYS A 82 -0.16 6.30 -10.80
CA LYS A 82 -1.54 6.13 -11.30
C LYS A 82 -2.46 7.29 -10.94
N LEU A 83 -2.22 7.95 -9.81
CA LEU A 83 -3.04 9.08 -9.32
C LEU A 83 -2.47 10.45 -9.71
N GLY A 84 -1.35 10.48 -10.46
CA GLY A 84 -0.68 11.70 -10.91
C GLY A 84 -0.15 12.55 -9.75
N ILE A 85 0.33 11.92 -8.67
CA ILE A 85 0.87 12.62 -7.50
C ILE A 85 2.39 12.62 -7.56
N ASN A 86 2.98 13.81 -7.70
CA ASN A 86 4.41 14.04 -7.61
C ASN A 86 4.73 14.64 -6.22
N GLU A 87 4.73 13.79 -5.20
CA GLU A 87 5.31 14.08 -3.88
C GLU A 87 6.67 13.41 -3.74
#